data_AF-A0A7J3JQ66-F1
#
_entry.id   AF-A0A7J3JQ66-F1
#
_cell.length_a   1.000
_cell.length_b   1.000
_cell.length_c   1.000
_cell.angle_alpha   90.00
_cell.angle_beta   90.00
_cell.angle_gamma   90.00
#
_symmetry.space_group_name_H-M   'P 1'
#
loop_
_entity.id
_entity.type
_entity.pdbx_description
1 polymer ?
#
loop_
_entity_poly.entity_id
_entity_poly.type
_entity_poly.pdbx_seq_one_letter_code
_entity_poly.pdbx_strand_id
1 'polypeptide(L)'
;MSNIMKLVKIFDEYDNIVLRGKSFFSKYDAYYKLERKKNAVVDLQKIEEYVKRLQQKYPKEDFQLKIRKIAGKQFYVITKKSYRMQDGRKIIVRDRVPIYIDLENQEFYVPKSYILNRRKLANYIIFRTLGSLGVAKVRYLSMGGRS
;
A
#
# COMPACT_ATOMS: atom_id res chain seq x y z
N MET A 1 -17.23 23.17 2.29
CA MET A 1 -17.45 21.71 2.26
C MET A 1 -16.19 21.01 2.74
N SER A 2 -16.24 20.37 3.90
CA SER A 2 -15.16 19.50 4.37
C SER A 2 -14.92 18.42 3.31
N ASN A 3 -13.77 18.43 2.65
CA ASN A 3 -13.44 17.44 1.64
C ASN A 3 -13.20 16.10 2.35
N ILE A 4 -14.27 15.35 2.59
CA ILE A 4 -14.21 14.06 3.30
C ILE A 4 -13.35 13.13 2.44
N MET A 5 -12.23 12.69 3.02
CA MET A 5 -11.31 11.80 2.32
C MET A 5 -12.01 10.46 2.03
N LYS A 6 -12.36 10.22 0.76
CA LYS A 6 -12.97 8.95 0.34
C LYS A 6 -11.95 7.82 0.37
N LEU A 7 -12.17 6.84 1.23
CA LEU A 7 -11.46 5.56 1.25
C LEU A 7 -12.11 4.58 0.28
N VAL A 8 -11.30 3.73 -0.34
CA VAL A 8 -11.75 2.65 -1.23
C VAL A 8 -11.30 1.33 -0.63
N LYS A 9 -12.25 0.40 -0.43
CA LYS A 9 -11.94 -0.92 0.13
C LYS A 9 -11.18 -1.77 -0.90
N ILE A 10 -9.99 -2.22 -0.50
CA ILE A 10 -9.14 -3.09 -1.31
C ILE A 10 -9.74 -4.51 -1.29
N PHE A 11 -9.67 -5.19 -2.44
CA PHE A 11 -10.29 -6.50 -2.75
C PHE A 11 -11.80 -6.50 -2.97
N ASP A 12 -12.52 -5.47 -2.54
CA ASP A 12 -13.97 -5.37 -2.73
C ASP A 12 -14.31 -4.30 -3.79
N GLU A 13 -13.96 -3.04 -3.52
CA GLU A 13 -14.16 -1.92 -4.46
C GLU A 13 -12.95 -1.72 -5.40
N TYR A 14 -11.76 -2.15 -4.96
CA TYR A 14 -10.53 -2.08 -5.74
C TYR A 14 -9.82 -3.44 -5.79
N ASP A 15 -10.13 -4.22 -6.82
CA ASP A 15 -9.68 -5.60 -7.00
C ASP A 15 -8.70 -5.79 -8.18
N ASN A 16 -8.64 -4.83 -9.11
CA ASN A 16 -7.75 -4.85 -10.26
C ASN A 16 -6.33 -4.35 -9.93
N ILE A 17 -5.73 -4.96 -8.90
CA ILE A 17 -4.38 -4.64 -8.43
C ILE A 17 -3.37 -5.47 -9.22
N VAL A 18 -2.94 -4.93 -10.35
CA VAL A 18 -1.95 -5.56 -11.23
C VAL A 18 -0.63 -4.80 -11.17
N LEU A 19 0.46 -5.57 -11.08
CA LEU A 19 1.82 -5.09 -11.24
C LEU A 19 2.46 -5.63 -12.52
N ARG A 20 3.15 -4.75 -13.24
CA ARG A 20 4.07 -5.10 -14.31
C ARG A 20 5.46 -5.28 -13.72
N GLY A 21 6.00 -6.48 -13.82
CA GLY A 21 7.38 -6.83 -13.52
C GLY A 21 8.12 -7.26 -14.78
N LYS A 22 9.34 -7.74 -14.58
CA LYS A 22 10.22 -8.29 -15.61
C LYS A 22 10.46 -9.77 -15.33
N SER A 23 10.49 -10.60 -16.38
CA SER A 23 10.71 -12.05 -16.31
C SER A 23 11.77 -12.50 -17.33
N PHE A 24 12.35 -13.68 -17.09
CA PHE A 24 13.42 -14.30 -17.88
C PHE A 24 14.58 -13.34 -18.19
N PHE A 25 15.44 -13.08 -17.19
CA PHE A 25 16.58 -12.15 -17.29
C PHE A 25 16.19 -10.78 -17.85
N SER A 26 15.03 -10.27 -17.41
CA SER A 26 14.47 -8.98 -17.84
C SER A 26 14.04 -8.86 -19.31
N LYS A 27 14.00 -9.97 -20.07
CA LYS A 27 13.67 -9.95 -21.51
C LYS A 27 12.18 -9.78 -21.81
N TYR A 28 11.31 -10.09 -20.85
CA TYR A 28 9.86 -10.03 -21.06
C TYR A 28 9.17 -9.30 -19.92
N ASP A 29 8.07 -8.64 -20.24
CA ASP A 29 7.17 -8.15 -19.22
C ASP A 29 6.39 -9.31 -18.60
N ALA A 30 6.08 -9.20 -17.32
CA ALA A 30 5.22 -10.15 -16.62
C ALA A 30 4.18 -9.38 -15.82
N TYR A 31 2.94 -9.87 -15.85
CA TYR A 31 1.83 -9.26 -15.12
C TYR A 31 1.43 -10.14 -13.93
N TYR A 32 1.35 -9.51 -12.78
CA TYR A 32 1.05 -10.15 -11.50
C TYR A 32 -0.19 -9.51 -10.88
N LYS A 33 -1.21 -10.31 -10.59
CA LYS A 33 -2.40 -9.86 -9.86
C LYS A 33 -2.25 -10.16 -8.38
N LEU A 34 -2.62 -9.19 -7.54
CA LEU A 34 -2.75 -9.41 -6.11
C LEU A 34 -4.14 -9.98 -5.79
N GLU A 35 -4.18 -11.09 -5.04
CA GLU A 35 -5.41 -11.72 -4.59
C GLU A 35 -5.43 -11.84 -3.07
N ARG A 36 -6.59 -11.66 -2.44
CA ARG A 36 -6.76 -11.87 -1.00
C ARG A 36 -6.52 -13.35 -0.66
N LYS A 37 -5.77 -13.63 0.40
CA LYS A 37 -5.71 -14.98 0.96
C LYS A 37 -6.96 -15.23 1.81
N LYS A 38 -7.61 -16.38 1.58
CA LYS A 38 -8.75 -16.82 2.39
C LYS A 38 -8.30 -16.98 3.85
N ASN A 39 -9.13 -16.52 4.79
CA ASN A 39 -8.91 -16.63 6.24
C ASN A 39 -7.62 -15.99 6.78
N ALA A 40 -6.97 -15.12 5.99
CA ALA A 40 -5.79 -14.43 6.47
C ALA A 40 -6.18 -13.32 7.45
N VAL A 41 -5.54 -13.36 8.62
CA VAL A 41 -5.72 -12.39 9.70
C VAL A 41 -4.41 -11.66 9.95
N VAL A 42 -4.51 -10.35 10.10
CA VAL A 42 -3.43 -9.46 10.54
C VAL A 42 -3.81 -8.90 11.91
N ASP A 43 -2.84 -8.90 12.81
CA ASP A 43 -2.93 -8.28 14.13
C ASP A 43 -2.08 -7.00 14.16
N LEU A 44 -2.17 -6.26 15.26
CA LEU A 44 -1.40 -5.03 15.44
C LEU A 44 0.10 -5.30 15.45
N GLN A 45 0.55 -6.40 16.09
CA GLN A 45 1.95 -6.74 16.22
C GLN A 45 2.63 -6.90 14.85
N LYS A 46 2.01 -7.63 13.92
CA LYS A 46 2.51 -7.79 12.54
C LYS A 46 2.63 -6.46 11.81
N ILE A 47 1.70 -5.53 12.04
CA ILE A 47 1.74 -4.19 11.44
C ILE A 47 2.92 -3.41 12.01
N GLU A 48 3.11 -3.43 13.33
CA GLU A 48 4.24 -2.77 14.00
C GLU A 48 5.59 -3.33 13.55
N GLU A 49 5.73 -4.65 13.50
CA GLU A 49 6.92 -5.32 12.99
C GLU A 49 7.20 -4.97 11.53
N TYR A 50 6.17 -4.89 10.70
CA TYR A 50 6.32 -4.43 9.31
C TYR A 50 6.82 -2.99 9.24
N VAL A 51 6.25 -2.08 10.03
CA VAL A 51 6.70 -0.67 10.06
C VAL A 51 8.13 -0.55 10.60
N LYS A 52 8.50 -1.30 11.65
CA LYS A 52 9.88 -1.36 12.17
C LYS A 52 10.87 -1.80 11.09
N ARG A 53 10.55 -2.85 10.33
CA ARG A 53 11.37 -3.31 9.19
C ARG A 53 11.49 -2.23 8.10
N LEU A 54 10.41 -1.49 7.80
CA LEU A 54 10.47 -0.38 6.86
C LEU A 54 11.38 0.76 7.35
N GLN A 55 11.31 1.10 8.63
CA GLN A 55 12.18 2.11 9.24
C GLN A 55 13.66 1.70 9.19
N GLN A 56 13.97 0.43 9.48
CA GLN A 56 15.34 -0.09 9.37
C GLN A 56 15.85 -0.09 7.93
N LYS A 57 15.01 -0.54 6.98
CA LYS A 57 15.39 -0.64 5.57
C LYS A 57 15.51 0.74 4.89
N TYR A 58 14.70 1.70 5.31
CA TYR A 58 14.60 3.03 4.72
C TYR A 58 14.59 4.12 5.79
N PRO A 59 15.71 4.32 6.51
CA PRO A 59 15.76 5.20 7.68
C PRO A 59 15.47 6.67 7.35
N LYS A 60 15.66 7.10 6.10
CA LYS A 60 15.43 8.48 5.65
C LYS A 60 13.98 8.76 5.21
N GLU A 61 13.13 7.73 5.15
CA GLU A 61 11.78 7.85 4.59
C GLU A 61 10.70 8.15 5.65
N ASP A 62 11.04 8.21 6.94
CA ASP A 62 10.12 8.54 8.03
C ASP A 62 8.81 7.73 8.01
N PHE A 63 8.93 6.40 7.85
CA PHE A 63 7.82 5.47 7.97
C PHE A 63 7.25 5.48 9.39
N GLN A 64 5.92 5.42 9.50
CA GLN A 64 5.21 5.51 10.77
C GLN A 64 3.87 4.77 10.71
N LEU A 65 3.44 4.29 11.88
CA LEU A 65 2.10 3.78 12.13
C LEU A 65 1.31 4.88 12.84
N LYS A 66 0.11 5.20 12.35
CA LYS A 66 -0.80 6.16 12.99
C LYS A 66 -2.13 5.53 13.30
N ILE A 67 -2.81 6.03 14.31
CA ILE A 67 -4.22 5.74 14.55
C ILE A 67 -5.05 6.92 14.01
N ARG A 68 -6.10 6.63 13.24
CA ARG A 68 -7.04 7.63 12.71
C ARG A 68 -8.47 7.16 12.93
N LYS A 69 -9.33 8.06 13.40
CA LYS A 69 -10.78 7.85 13.44
C LYS A 69 -11.43 8.54 12.26
N ILE A 70 -12.17 7.80 11.43
CA ILE A 70 -12.89 8.33 10.27
C ILE A 70 -14.32 7.78 10.33
N ALA A 71 -15.31 8.67 10.35
CA ALA A 71 -16.73 8.31 10.43
C ALA A 71 -17.03 7.30 11.57
N GLY A 72 -16.48 7.53 12.76
CA GLY A 72 -16.67 6.65 13.92
C GLY A 72 -15.77 5.42 13.98
N LYS A 73 -15.20 4.98 12.85
CA LYS A 73 -14.36 3.78 12.73
C LYS A 73 -12.88 4.07 12.97
N GLN A 74 -12.20 3.22 13.73
CA GLN A 74 -10.76 3.32 14.02
C GLN A 74 -9.95 2.60 12.94
N PHE A 75 -8.89 3.26 12.47
CA PHE A 75 -7.97 2.71 11.47
C PHE A 75 -6.52 2.82 11.94
N TYR A 76 -5.77 1.77 11.69
CA TYR A 76 -4.31 1.76 11.75
C TYR A 76 -3.76 2.11 10.37
N VAL A 77 -2.96 3.16 10.30
CA VAL A 77 -2.51 3.75 9.04
C VAL A 77 -1.01 3.61 8.90
N ILE A 78 -0.60 2.76 7.96
CA ILE A 78 0.79 2.67 7.53
C ILE A 78 1.05 3.81 6.54
N THR A 79 1.97 4.70 6.86
CA THR A 79 2.28 5.87 6.03
C THR A 79 3.73 6.30 6.24
N LYS A 80 4.20 7.23 5.40
CA LYS A 80 5.36 8.06 5.70
C LYS A 80 5.00 9.54 5.86
N LYS A 81 5.95 10.34 6.36
CA LYS A 81 5.82 11.79 6.50
C LYS A 81 5.52 12.42 5.13
N SER A 82 4.66 13.44 5.08
CA SER A 82 4.24 14.08 3.83
C SER A 82 5.29 15.05 3.27
N TYR A 83 6.35 15.32 4.03
CA TYR A 83 7.44 16.18 3.66
C TYR A 83 8.73 15.70 4.30
N ARG A 84 9.85 16.10 3.71
CA ARG A 84 11.19 16.00 4.30
C ARG A 84 11.84 17.38 4.34
N MET A 85 12.74 17.59 5.29
CA MET A 85 13.58 18.78 5.33
C MET A 85 14.85 18.49 4.50
N GLN A 86 15.16 19.38 3.57
CA GLN A 86 16.40 19.32 2.78
C GLN A 86 16.92 20.76 2.68
N ASP A 87 18.12 21.00 3.19
CA ASP A 87 18.78 22.31 3.20
C ASP A 87 17.90 23.44 3.78
N GLY A 88 17.25 23.15 4.92
CA GLY A 88 16.33 24.07 5.59
C GLY A 88 14.97 24.25 4.90
N ARG A 89 14.75 23.63 3.74
CA ARG A 89 13.50 23.74 2.97
C ARG A 89 12.62 22.50 3.11
N LYS A 90 11.31 22.72 3.10
CA LYS A 90 10.29 21.66 3.16
C LYS A 90 10.00 21.13 1.75
N ILE A 91 10.40 19.90 1.47
CA ILE A 91 10.13 19.22 0.19
C ILE A 91 8.99 18.22 0.38
N ILE A 92 7.97 18.31 -0.47
CA ILE A 92 6.80 17.42 -0.44
C ILE A 92 7.19 16.02 -0.94
N VAL A 93 6.83 15.00 -0.16
CA VAL A 93 7.04 13.59 -0.51
C VAL A 93 5.93 13.14 -1.46
N ARG A 94 6.27 13.02 -2.75
CA ARG A 94 5.30 12.69 -3.82
C ARG A 94 5.01 11.20 -3.97
N ASP A 95 5.87 10.35 -3.44
CA ASP A 95 5.75 8.89 -3.52
C ASP A 95 5.11 8.26 -2.26
N ARG A 96 4.46 9.08 -1.43
CA ARG A 96 3.68 8.63 -0.29
C ARG A 96 2.34 8.05 -0.73
N VAL A 97 2.00 6.83 -0.30
CA VAL A 97 0.65 6.25 -0.37
C VAL A 97 0.31 5.65 1.00
N PRO A 98 -0.69 6.18 1.74
CA PRO A 98 -1.10 5.61 3.01
C PRO A 98 -2.02 4.40 2.81
N ILE A 99 -1.82 3.35 3.61
CA ILE A 99 -2.69 2.18 3.69
C ILE A 99 -3.41 2.21 5.04
N TYR A 100 -4.73 2.19 5.00
CA TYR A 100 -5.61 2.17 6.16
C TYR A 100 -6.02 0.73 6.41
N ILE A 101 -5.94 0.30 7.66
CA ILE A 101 -6.22 -1.06 8.09
C ILE A 101 -7.26 -0.98 9.19
N ASP A 102 -8.38 -1.65 8.98
CA ASP A 102 -9.32 -1.96 10.03
C ASP A 102 -9.05 -3.39 10.53
N LEU A 103 -8.57 -3.48 11.77
CA LEU A 103 -8.26 -4.75 12.42
C LEU A 103 -9.51 -5.51 12.87
N GLU A 104 -10.64 -4.82 13.09
CA GLU A 104 -11.87 -5.45 13.56
C GLU A 104 -12.49 -6.30 12.45
N ASN A 105 -12.71 -5.70 11.27
CA ASN A 105 -13.31 -6.40 10.13
C ASN A 105 -12.28 -7.05 9.19
N GLN A 106 -10.98 -6.91 9.49
CA GLN A 106 -9.88 -7.38 8.65
C GLN A 106 -9.97 -6.79 7.23
N GLU A 107 -10.17 -5.48 7.15
CA GLU A 107 -10.40 -4.73 5.91
C GLU A 107 -9.25 -3.74 5.64
N PHE A 108 -8.93 -3.58 4.37
CA PHE A 108 -7.82 -2.74 3.91
C PHE A 108 -8.35 -1.66 2.99
N TYR A 109 -7.83 -0.45 3.12
CA TYR A 109 -8.28 0.69 2.35
C TYR A 109 -7.13 1.57 1.89
N VAL A 110 -7.37 2.30 0.81
CA VAL A 110 -6.48 3.35 0.31
C VAL A 110 -7.34 4.57 -0.08
N PRO A 111 -6.84 5.81 0.07
CA PRO A 111 -7.62 6.96 -0.39
C PRO A 111 -7.80 6.95 -1.91
N LYS A 112 -9.03 7.22 -2.37
CA LYS A 112 -9.43 7.17 -3.78
C LYS A 112 -8.51 8.01 -4.68
N SER A 113 -8.07 9.18 -4.19
CA SER A 113 -7.20 10.08 -4.94
C SER A 113 -5.85 9.45 -5.33
N TYR A 114 -5.31 8.52 -4.53
CA TYR A 114 -4.07 7.82 -4.87
C TYR A 114 -4.27 6.78 -5.98
N ILE A 115 -5.41 6.08 -5.99
CA ILE A 115 -5.74 5.15 -7.08
C ILE A 115 -5.92 5.93 -8.39
N LEU A 116 -6.67 7.04 -8.36
CA LEU A 116 -6.97 7.83 -9.57
C LEU A 116 -5.72 8.50 -10.15
N ASN A 117 -4.96 9.20 -9.31
CA ASN A 117 -3.88 10.06 -9.79
C ASN A 117 -2.52 9.34 -9.85
N ARG A 118 -2.35 8.23 -9.11
CA ARG A 118 -1.06 7.56 -8.90
C ARG A 118 -1.18 6.04 -8.91
N ARG A 119 -2.05 5.50 -9.78
CA ARG A 119 -2.40 4.06 -9.86
C ARG A 119 -1.20 3.12 -9.77
N LYS A 120 -0.16 3.34 -10.58
CA LYS A 120 1.03 2.46 -10.61
C LYS A 120 1.74 2.39 -9.26
N LEU A 121 1.93 3.54 -8.61
CA LEU A 121 2.54 3.63 -7.29
C LEU A 121 1.61 3.05 -6.22
N ALA A 122 0.32 3.37 -6.26
CA ALA A 122 -0.67 2.82 -5.33
C ALA A 122 -0.68 1.29 -5.39
N ASN A 123 -0.71 0.71 -6.59
CA ASN A 123 -0.64 -0.74 -6.79
C ASN A 123 0.63 -1.31 -6.22
N TYR A 124 1.78 -0.69 -6.49
CA TYR A 124 3.05 -1.15 -5.95
C TYR A 124 3.06 -1.17 -4.42
N ILE A 125 2.62 -0.09 -3.78
CA ILE A 125 2.56 -0.02 -2.33
C ILE A 125 1.57 -1.03 -1.75
N ILE A 126 0.36 -1.13 -2.29
CA ILE A 126 -0.65 -2.11 -1.87
C ILE A 126 -0.07 -3.54 -1.97
N PHE A 127 0.56 -3.86 -3.08
CA PHE A 127 1.13 -5.18 -3.34
C PHE A 127 2.24 -5.53 -2.36
N ARG A 128 3.18 -4.61 -2.13
CA ARG A 128 4.28 -4.81 -1.18
C ARG A 128 3.76 -4.91 0.25
N THR A 129 2.86 -4.02 0.66
CA THR A 129 2.32 -4.00 2.03
C THR A 129 1.50 -5.24 2.32
N LEU A 130 0.48 -5.54 1.52
CA LEU A 130 -0.42 -6.67 1.78
C LEU A 130 0.26 -8.03 1.58
N GLY A 131 1.22 -8.12 0.66
CA GLY A 131 2.06 -9.30 0.52
C GLY A 131 2.94 -9.53 1.75
N SER A 132 3.59 -8.48 2.26
CA SER A 132 4.44 -8.58 3.47
C SER A 132 3.67 -8.81 4.76
N LEU A 133 2.43 -8.33 4.87
CA LEU A 133 1.53 -8.64 5.98
C LEU A 133 0.96 -10.06 5.90
N GLY A 134 1.22 -10.78 4.79
CA GLY A 134 0.77 -12.15 4.61
C GLY A 134 -0.71 -12.31 4.30
N VAL A 135 -1.44 -11.22 4.03
CA VAL A 135 -2.89 -11.20 3.78
C VAL A 135 -3.25 -11.33 2.30
N ALA A 136 -2.25 -11.24 1.43
CA ALA A 136 -2.40 -11.37 -0.01
C ALA A 136 -1.42 -12.40 -0.60
N LYS A 137 -1.82 -12.99 -1.72
CA LYS A 137 -0.97 -13.83 -2.57
C LYS A 137 -0.87 -13.22 -3.95
N VAL A 138 0.17 -13.61 -4.67
CA VAL A 138 0.44 -13.15 -6.02
C VAL A 138 0.06 -14.25 -6.99
N ARG A 139 -0.76 -13.91 -7.98
CA ARG A 139 -1.06 -14.77 -9.12
C ARG A 139 -0.39 -14.22 -10.36
N TYR A 140 0.38 -15.06 -11.05
CA TYR A 140 0.88 -14.75 -12.38
C TYR A 140 -0.28 -14.77 -13.37
N LEU A 141 -0.44 -13.71 -14.14
CA LEU A 141 -1.47 -13.61 -15.17
C LEU A 141 -0.93 -14.05 -16.52
N SER A 142 0.09 -13.35 -17.01
CA SER A 142 0.61 -13.55 -18.36
C SER A 142 1.99 -12.94 -18.54
N MET A 143 2.65 -13.38 -19.61
CA MET A 143 3.87 -12.78 -20.15
C MET A 143 3.43 -11.72 -21.17
N GLY A 144 3.98 -10.51 -21.07
CA GLY A 144 3.86 -9.50 -22.13
C GLY A 144 4.87 -9.76 -23.25
N GLY A 145 4.67 -9.06 -24.38
CA GLY A 145 5.60 -9.10 -25.51
C GLY A 145 7.03 -8.66 -25.13
N ARG A 146 7.99 -8.92 -26.03
CA ARG A 146 9.37 -8.44 -25.88
C ARG A 146 9.36 -6.91 -25.77
N SER A 147 10.10 -6.40 -24.78
CA SER A 147 10.35 -4.96 -24.61
C SER A 147 11.55 -4.52 -25.42
#